data_AF-F4P547-F1
#
_entry.id   AF-F4P547-F1
#
_cell.length_a   1.000
_cell.length_b   1.000
_cell.length_c   1.000
_cell.angle_alpha   90.00
_cell.angle_beta   90.00
_cell.angle_gamma   90.00
#
_symmetry.space_group_name_H-M   'P 1'
#
loop_
_entity.id
_entity.type
_entity.pdbx_description
1 polymer ?
#
loop_
_entity_poly.entity_id
_entity_poly.type
_entity_poly.pdbx_seq_one_letter_code
_entity_poly.pdbx_strand_id
1 'polypeptide(L)'
;MSASVRALEFFSGIGGMHFGLEWAAIDAKVVAAFDINPQANACYNHNFGLEPVEKSIQDLNPKELERYDANCWLMSPPCQPYTRTGKQLDDKDARAQGFLFLLDTLSQMASPPMYIFIENVANFEQSRTRQKLIDILSKLDYIYQEWLLNPVQFGIPNDRPRYYLTARKQDRTTLPDSLLQPNLFYGRLSRSWMFEPPFVVGTLTVGEFLQNDILCNDPVFKIPERLLRSRGSFDPLVIAKPSHTRTSCFTKAYGHHGVASGAFLQTRGFDQDESVLLNTHEAVDKLGLRLFTSIEIARLHGFPIDLKAPQSPHINLSGTHLHLFSFPKDISTRQQWRVLGNSMCVIVDCCYRLGLHNCRLNIIWQGGPFTSNSSMPYAFLKTSTTPVILTNKTLVEIFSHKTLVVTFLAYTAIQLLVYFLCTKFIFPKNFSTAKPRAWILSAMFAAISTVLSIGYTIELVQSDLNYNIYETFVSKVYGGIFSSFLILDLALGVFAYPSQIQLGTGWIHHTIYLLLMIEFDRRGIGPVMTPAGVMEIPTLLLAMGNIDKRFKTELGFGITYLLTRILFHAYYVVMLYRIMPTTLYWALMLMPFPMHVMWFRGWCKRQSRLAQSAKPNHKLE
;
A
#
# COMPACT_ATOMS: atom_id res chain seq x y z
N MET A 1 -24.45 10.31 30.65
CA MET A 1 -24.69 9.51 29.42
C MET A 1 -24.37 10.44 28.26
N SER A 2 -23.53 10.05 27.30
CA SER A 2 -23.37 10.89 26.10
C SER A 2 -24.69 10.90 25.34
N ALA A 3 -25.05 12.03 24.73
CA ALA A 3 -26.25 12.10 23.89
C ALA A 3 -26.17 11.05 22.76
N SER A 4 -27.33 10.49 22.40
CA SER A 4 -27.49 9.58 21.26
C SER A 4 -26.95 10.22 19.98
N VAL A 5 -26.27 9.44 19.13
CA VAL A 5 -25.67 9.92 17.88
C VAL A 5 -26.77 10.07 16.84
N ARG A 6 -26.96 11.29 16.32
CA ARG A 6 -27.94 11.61 15.28
C ARG A 6 -27.20 11.97 14.02
N ALA A 7 -27.23 11.07 13.03
CA ALA A 7 -26.39 11.14 11.85
C ALA A 7 -27.14 11.66 10.62
N LEU A 8 -26.51 12.58 9.88
CA LEU A 8 -26.82 12.84 8.48
C LEU A 8 -25.88 12.03 7.60
N GLU A 9 -26.43 11.26 6.67
CA GLU A 9 -25.64 10.44 5.74
C GLU A 9 -25.64 11.06 4.35
N PHE A 10 -24.54 11.72 3.99
CA PHE A 10 -24.35 12.31 2.68
C PHE A 10 -23.68 11.33 1.72
N PHE A 11 -24.11 11.35 0.46
CA PHE A 11 -23.69 10.36 -0.55
C PHE A 11 -24.00 8.95 -0.07
N SER A 12 -25.23 8.75 0.43
CA SER A 12 -25.62 7.56 1.18
C SER A 12 -25.56 6.28 0.36
N GLY A 13 -25.66 6.36 -0.97
CA GLY A 13 -25.64 5.20 -1.85
C GLY A 13 -26.67 4.16 -1.41
N ILE A 14 -26.20 2.92 -1.15
CA ILE A 14 -27.04 1.81 -0.67
C ILE A 14 -26.99 1.64 0.87
N GLY A 15 -26.46 2.63 1.59
CA GLY A 15 -26.41 2.67 3.05
C GLY A 15 -25.27 1.89 3.68
N GLY A 16 -24.12 1.82 3.02
CA GLY A 16 -22.93 1.16 3.58
C GLY A 16 -22.47 1.75 4.91
N MET A 17 -22.55 3.08 5.06
CA MET A 17 -22.25 3.76 6.33
C MET A 17 -23.34 3.47 7.37
N HIS A 18 -24.62 3.48 6.99
CA HIS A 18 -25.73 3.12 7.89
C HIS A 18 -25.59 1.70 8.46
N PHE A 19 -25.35 0.69 7.61
CA PHE A 19 -25.11 -0.67 8.09
C PHE A 19 -23.89 -0.73 9.02
N GLY A 20 -22.80 -0.03 8.69
CA GLY A 20 -21.62 0.03 9.55
C GLY A 20 -21.92 0.68 10.92
N LEU A 21 -22.78 1.69 10.95
CA LEU A 21 -23.22 2.36 12.17
C LEU A 21 -24.07 1.43 13.06
N GLU A 22 -25.02 0.69 12.47
CA GLU A 22 -25.80 -0.32 13.19
C GLU A 22 -24.90 -1.44 13.74
N TRP A 23 -23.94 -1.89 12.95
CA TRP A 23 -22.97 -2.94 13.31
C TRP A 23 -21.98 -2.50 14.40
N ALA A 24 -21.73 -1.20 14.52
CA ALA A 24 -20.95 -0.64 15.61
C ALA A 24 -21.66 -0.79 16.97
N ALA A 25 -22.95 -1.20 16.99
CA ALA A 25 -23.74 -1.48 18.20
C ALA A 25 -23.68 -0.35 19.23
N ILE A 26 -23.80 0.89 18.74
CA ILE A 26 -23.81 2.12 19.52
C ILE A 26 -25.21 2.74 19.47
N ASP A 27 -25.53 3.57 20.47
CA ASP A 27 -26.76 4.38 20.47
C ASP A 27 -26.65 5.48 19.40
N ALA A 28 -27.06 5.12 18.18
CA ALA A 28 -26.99 5.98 17.01
C ALA A 28 -28.20 5.75 16.08
N LYS A 29 -28.62 6.81 15.40
CA LYS A 29 -29.69 6.80 14.40
C LYS A 29 -29.34 7.71 13.23
N VAL A 30 -29.50 7.21 12.00
CA VAL A 30 -29.50 8.07 10.80
C VAL A 30 -30.85 8.78 10.73
N VAL A 31 -30.84 10.11 10.80
CA VAL A 31 -32.05 10.95 10.81
C VAL A 31 -32.44 11.43 9.40
N ALA A 32 -31.48 11.50 8.49
CA ALA A 32 -31.72 11.70 7.06
C ALA A 32 -30.52 11.21 6.24
N ALA A 33 -30.82 10.80 5.01
CA ALA A 33 -29.85 10.36 4.02
C ALA A 33 -30.01 11.18 2.73
N PHE A 34 -28.93 11.39 1.99
CA PHE A 34 -28.91 12.23 0.79
C PHE A 34 -28.10 11.55 -0.32
N ASP A 35 -28.73 11.28 -1.46
CA ASP A 35 -28.06 10.82 -2.67
C ASP A 35 -28.90 11.19 -3.91
N ILE A 36 -28.22 11.53 -5.00
CA ILE A 36 -28.87 11.92 -6.26
C ILE A 36 -29.29 10.70 -7.11
N ASN A 37 -28.84 9.49 -6.75
CA ASN A 37 -29.04 8.30 -7.57
C ASN A 37 -30.32 7.55 -7.16
N PRO A 38 -31.40 7.61 -7.97
CA PRO A 38 -32.68 6.98 -7.64
C PRO A 38 -32.58 5.47 -7.41
N GLN A 39 -31.67 4.77 -8.10
CA GLN A 39 -31.49 3.33 -7.89
C GLN A 39 -30.78 3.02 -6.58
N ALA A 40 -29.88 3.89 -6.14
CA ALA A 40 -29.26 3.76 -4.83
C ALA A 40 -30.30 4.07 -3.73
N ASN A 41 -31.10 5.12 -3.93
CA ASN A 41 -32.20 5.51 -3.03
C ASN A 41 -33.25 4.39 -2.88
N ALA A 42 -33.65 3.74 -3.97
CA ALA A 42 -34.56 2.61 -3.93
C ALA A 42 -34.00 1.45 -3.09
N CYS A 43 -32.71 1.11 -3.26
CA CYS A 43 -32.04 0.12 -2.42
C CYS A 43 -31.97 0.55 -0.95
N TYR A 44 -31.63 1.81 -0.69
CA TYR A 44 -31.55 2.33 0.68
C TYR A 44 -32.90 2.24 1.38
N ASN A 45 -33.96 2.78 0.76
CA ASN A 45 -35.31 2.79 1.32
C ASN A 45 -35.85 1.36 1.54
N HIS A 46 -35.57 0.44 0.61
CA HIS A 46 -35.95 -0.97 0.76
C HIS A 46 -35.36 -1.62 2.02
N ASN A 47 -34.13 -1.25 2.39
CA ASN A 47 -33.45 -1.85 3.53
C ASN A 47 -33.80 -1.17 4.86
N PHE A 48 -33.94 0.16 4.88
CA PHE A 48 -34.08 0.93 6.13
C PHE A 48 -35.46 1.54 6.36
N GLY A 49 -36.38 1.48 5.39
CA GLY A 49 -37.66 2.18 5.44
C GLY A 49 -37.53 3.70 5.53
N LEU A 50 -36.36 4.24 5.19
CA LEU A 50 -36.02 5.66 5.21
C LEU A 50 -35.75 6.10 3.78
N GLU A 51 -36.60 6.98 3.25
CA GLU A 51 -36.44 7.52 1.91
C GLU A 51 -35.35 8.61 1.89
N PRO A 52 -34.24 8.41 1.13
CA PRO A 52 -33.23 9.44 1.02
C PRO A 52 -33.75 10.65 0.25
N VAL A 53 -33.26 11.84 0.61
CA VAL A 53 -33.54 13.07 -0.11
C VAL A 53 -32.81 13.03 -1.45
N GLU A 54 -33.58 12.84 -2.54
CA GLU A 54 -33.06 12.79 -3.90
C GLU A 54 -32.72 14.19 -4.44
N LYS A 55 -31.58 14.72 -4.00
CA LYS A 55 -31.05 16.03 -4.43
C LYS A 55 -29.54 15.99 -4.59
N SER A 56 -29.02 16.89 -5.44
CA SER A 56 -27.58 17.19 -5.43
C SER A 56 -27.21 17.79 -4.08
N ILE A 57 -26.07 17.37 -3.53
CA ILE A 57 -25.54 17.91 -2.27
C ILE A 57 -25.30 19.43 -2.35
N GLN A 58 -24.99 19.95 -3.54
CA GLN A 58 -24.76 21.39 -3.78
C GLN A 58 -26.04 22.23 -3.67
N ASP A 59 -27.21 21.60 -3.78
CA ASP A 59 -28.51 22.28 -3.75
C ASP A 59 -29.14 22.22 -2.36
N LEU A 60 -28.43 21.68 -1.37
CA LEU A 60 -28.89 21.62 0.02
C LEU A 60 -28.81 22.99 0.65
N ASN A 61 -29.82 23.35 1.44
CA ASN A 61 -29.80 24.57 2.23
C ASN A 61 -29.16 24.29 3.60
N PRO A 62 -28.05 24.94 3.97
CA PRO A 62 -27.43 24.76 5.29
C PRO A 62 -28.39 24.93 6.46
N LYS A 63 -29.34 25.88 6.36
CA LYS A 63 -30.36 26.11 7.41
C LYS A 63 -31.36 24.97 7.52
N GLU A 64 -31.58 24.20 6.46
CA GLU A 64 -32.42 23.00 6.50
C GLU A 64 -31.66 21.83 7.13
N LEU A 65 -30.34 21.73 6.92
CA LEU A 65 -29.51 20.72 7.57
C LEU A 65 -29.53 20.85 9.09
N GLU A 66 -29.54 22.09 9.61
CA GLU A 66 -29.64 22.37 11.05
C GLU A 66 -30.96 21.87 11.67
N ARG A 67 -32.06 21.83 10.90
CA ARG A 67 -33.38 21.37 11.40
C ARG A 67 -33.41 19.89 11.77
N TYR A 68 -32.49 19.08 11.25
CA TYR A 68 -32.39 17.67 11.60
C TYR A 68 -31.84 17.44 13.01
N ASP A 69 -31.29 18.48 13.65
CA ASP A 69 -30.66 18.38 14.98
C ASP A 69 -29.64 17.23 15.03
N ALA A 70 -28.76 17.19 14.03
CA ALA A 70 -27.79 16.14 13.85
C ALA A 70 -26.44 16.53 14.45
N ASN A 71 -25.82 15.61 15.18
CA ASN A 71 -24.51 15.79 15.79
C ASN A 71 -23.42 14.94 15.12
N CYS A 72 -23.75 14.23 14.03
CA CYS A 72 -22.81 13.39 13.28
C CYS A 72 -23.04 13.52 11.77
N TRP A 73 -21.94 13.63 11.01
CA TRP A 73 -21.95 13.52 9.55
C TRP A 73 -21.24 12.25 9.10
N LEU A 74 -21.91 11.47 8.25
CA LEU A 74 -21.37 10.31 7.56
C LEU A 74 -21.25 10.65 6.07
N MET A 75 -20.09 10.43 5.46
CA MET A 75 -19.84 10.86 4.09
C MET A 75 -19.00 9.84 3.30
N SER A 76 -19.47 9.44 2.12
CA SER A 76 -18.66 8.72 1.11
C SER A 76 -18.69 9.47 -0.22
N PRO A 77 -17.97 10.61 -0.34
CA PRO A 77 -18.06 11.44 -1.53
C PRO A 77 -17.55 10.75 -2.81
N PRO A 78 -17.99 11.20 -4.00
CA PRO A 78 -17.58 10.59 -5.26
C PRO A 78 -16.06 10.53 -5.43
N CYS A 79 -15.54 9.32 -5.60
CA CYS A 79 -14.10 9.04 -5.66
C CYS A 79 -13.38 9.45 -6.96
N GLN A 80 -14.15 9.73 -8.01
CA GLN A 80 -13.67 9.84 -9.38
C GLN A 80 -12.62 10.96 -9.62
N PRO A 81 -12.68 12.14 -8.95
CA PRO A 81 -11.65 13.18 -9.05
C PRO A 81 -10.25 12.72 -8.60
N TYR A 82 -10.19 11.71 -7.73
CA TYR A 82 -8.97 11.29 -7.01
C TYR A 82 -8.40 9.95 -7.51
N THR A 83 -9.03 9.32 -8.50
CA THR A 83 -8.57 8.03 -9.06
C THR A 83 -7.34 8.21 -9.98
N ARG A 84 -6.38 7.27 -9.92
CA ARG A 84 -5.17 7.25 -10.76
C ARG A 84 -5.45 7.32 -12.26
N THR A 85 -6.53 6.68 -12.71
CA THR A 85 -7.00 6.62 -14.11
C THR A 85 -7.90 7.79 -14.54
N GLY A 86 -8.21 8.72 -13.63
CA GLY A 86 -9.01 9.91 -13.93
C GLY A 86 -8.20 11.07 -14.51
N LYS A 87 -8.86 12.21 -14.79
CA LYS A 87 -8.20 13.45 -15.25
C LYS A 87 -7.31 14.11 -14.17
N GLN A 88 -7.33 13.60 -12.93
CA GLN A 88 -6.60 14.11 -11.77
C GLN A 88 -6.79 15.62 -11.54
N LEU A 89 -7.99 16.12 -11.85
CA LEU A 89 -8.35 17.53 -11.67
C LEU A 89 -8.64 17.88 -10.21
N ASP A 90 -8.87 16.88 -9.34
CA ASP A 90 -9.07 17.03 -7.89
C ASP A 90 -10.22 18.03 -7.60
N ASP A 91 -9.97 19.08 -6.84
CA ASP A 91 -10.89 20.18 -6.51
C ASP A 91 -11.49 20.93 -7.71
N LYS A 92 -10.89 20.82 -8.90
CA LYS A 92 -11.42 21.42 -10.15
C LYS A 92 -12.41 20.52 -10.88
N ASP A 93 -12.62 19.29 -10.42
CA ASP A 93 -13.60 18.38 -11.00
C ASP A 93 -15.01 18.75 -10.50
N ALA A 94 -15.99 18.81 -11.42
CA ALA A 94 -17.39 19.07 -11.08
C ALA A 94 -17.94 18.08 -10.04
N ARG A 95 -17.41 16.85 -10.02
CA ARG A 95 -17.82 15.80 -9.09
C ARG A 95 -17.30 15.99 -7.66
N ALA A 96 -16.26 16.81 -7.47
CA ALA A 96 -15.76 17.20 -6.15
C ALA A 96 -16.60 18.32 -5.51
N GLN A 97 -17.38 19.07 -6.31
CA GLN A 97 -18.08 20.28 -5.84
C GLN A 97 -19.08 20.00 -4.73
N GLY A 98 -19.79 18.86 -4.77
CA GLY A 98 -20.68 18.46 -3.67
C GLY A 98 -19.94 18.29 -2.34
N PHE A 99 -18.73 17.73 -2.36
CA PHE A 99 -17.95 17.57 -1.14
C PHE A 99 -17.35 18.91 -0.67
N LEU A 100 -16.82 19.71 -1.60
CA LEU A 100 -16.32 21.06 -1.31
C LEU A 100 -17.43 21.94 -0.70
N PHE A 101 -18.65 21.85 -1.21
CA PHE A 101 -19.81 22.53 -0.67
C PHE A 101 -20.10 22.13 0.79
N LEU A 102 -20.03 20.84 1.13
CA LEU A 102 -20.18 20.39 2.53
C LEU A 102 -19.05 20.91 3.42
N LEU A 103 -17.81 20.94 2.93
CA LEU A 103 -16.69 21.51 3.68
C LEU A 103 -16.88 23.01 3.94
N ASP A 104 -17.31 23.76 2.92
CA ASP A 104 -17.59 25.18 3.04
C ASP A 104 -18.79 25.43 3.99
N THR A 105 -19.81 24.58 3.92
CA THR A 105 -20.95 24.60 4.85
C THR A 105 -20.48 24.37 6.28
N LEU A 106 -19.71 23.30 6.54
CA LEU A 106 -19.14 22.97 7.85
C LEU A 106 -18.39 24.15 8.45
N SER A 107 -17.60 24.87 7.64
CA SER A 107 -16.81 26.03 8.07
C SER A 107 -17.65 27.24 8.49
N GLN A 108 -18.92 27.28 8.11
CA GLN A 108 -19.85 28.40 8.35
C GLN A 108 -20.94 28.07 9.38
N MET A 109 -21.07 26.81 9.80
CA MET A 109 -22.09 26.40 10.77
C MET A 109 -21.81 27.03 12.14
N ALA A 110 -22.86 27.57 12.76
CA ALA A 110 -22.78 28.08 14.13
C ALA A 110 -22.53 26.94 15.14
N SER A 111 -23.11 25.77 14.89
CA SER A 111 -22.97 24.56 15.71
C SER A 111 -22.60 23.37 14.81
N PRO A 112 -21.30 23.18 14.49
CA PRO A 112 -20.87 22.08 13.64
C PRO A 112 -20.97 20.72 14.39
N PRO A 113 -21.15 19.59 13.67
CA PRO A 113 -21.44 18.28 14.26
C PRO A 113 -20.32 17.77 15.16
N MET A 114 -20.64 17.12 16.27
CA MET A 114 -19.63 16.55 17.18
C MET A 114 -18.73 15.51 16.51
N TYR A 115 -19.25 14.76 15.52
CA TYR A 115 -18.54 13.66 14.88
C TYR A 115 -18.61 13.75 13.35
N ILE A 116 -17.52 13.41 12.68
CA ILE A 116 -17.45 13.37 11.22
C ILE A 116 -16.74 12.08 10.81
N PHE A 117 -17.34 11.32 9.90
CA PHE A 117 -16.79 10.12 9.29
C PHE A 117 -16.74 10.26 7.78
N ILE A 118 -15.58 9.94 7.20
CA ILE A 118 -15.36 10.03 5.76
C ILE A 118 -14.74 8.73 5.27
N GLU A 119 -15.29 8.18 4.18
CA GLU A 119 -14.64 7.17 3.35
C GLU A 119 -14.30 7.78 1.99
N ASN A 120 -13.15 7.38 1.43
CA ASN A 120 -12.78 7.74 0.07
C ASN A 120 -11.81 6.70 -0.53
N VAL A 121 -11.43 6.86 -1.79
CA VAL A 121 -10.44 5.99 -2.43
C VAL A 121 -9.03 6.21 -1.91
N ALA A 122 -8.21 5.16 -2.01
CA ALA A 122 -6.75 5.31 -1.94
C ALA A 122 -6.27 6.41 -2.89
N ASN A 123 -5.27 7.19 -2.47
CA ASN A 123 -4.76 8.44 -3.06
C ASN A 123 -5.55 9.70 -2.69
N PHE A 124 -6.73 9.62 -2.07
CA PHE A 124 -7.40 10.80 -1.53
C PHE A 124 -6.52 11.52 -0.48
N GLU A 125 -5.72 10.77 0.28
CA GLU A 125 -4.78 11.32 1.28
C GLU A 125 -3.73 12.29 0.69
N GLN A 126 -3.54 12.27 -0.63
CA GLN A 126 -2.59 13.13 -1.35
C GLN A 126 -3.28 14.30 -2.08
N SER A 127 -4.61 14.42 -1.96
CA SER A 127 -5.40 15.40 -2.70
C SER A 127 -5.43 16.78 -2.02
N ARG A 128 -5.62 17.84 -2.81
CA ARG A 128 -5.91 19.20 -2.33
C ARG A 128 -7.21 19.25 -1.55
N THR A 129 -8.21 18.46 -1.96
CA THR A 129 -9.47 18.38 -1.24
C THR A 129 -9.27 17.84 0.19
N ARG A 130 -8.41 16.82 0.38
CA ARG A 130 -8.03 16.34 1.71
C ARG A 130 -7.31 17.41 2.51
N GLN A 131 -6.41 18.17 1.90
CA GLN A 131 -5.74 19.26 2.61
C GLN A 131 -6.75 20.31 3.11
N LYS A 132 -7.69 20.74 2.25
CA LYS A 132 -8.77 21.67 2.63
C LYS A 132 -9.62 21.12 3.79
N LEU A 133 -9.98 19.84 3.75
CA LEU A 133 -10.68 19.18 4.85
C LEU A 133 -9.91 19.28 6.16
N ILE A 134 -8.62 18.93 6.16
CA ILE A 134 -7.79 18.99 7.37
C ILE A 134 -7.63 20.42 7.90
N ASP A 135 -7.48 21.40 7.01
CA ASP A 135 -7.37 22.81 7.39
C ASP A 135 -8.66 23.28 8.09
N ILE A 136 -9.84 22.89 7.58
CA ILE A 136 -11.14 23.22 8.16
C ILE A 136 -11.34 22.51 9.50
N LEU A 137 -11.03 21.21 9.58
CA LEU A 137 -11.11 20.44 10.84
C LEU A 137 -10.23 21.08 11.91
N SER A 138 -8.99 21.44 11.56
CA SER A 138 -8.05 22.08 12.48
C SER A 138 -8.53 23.46 12.93
N LYS A 139 -9.07 24.26 12.01
CA LYS A 139 -9.65 25.59 12.31
C LYS A 139 -10.87 25.51 13.24
N LEU A 140 -11.62 24.42 13.18
CA LEU A 140 -12.82 24.19 14.00
C LEU A 140 -12.54 23.35 15.27
N ASP A 141 -11.27 23.19 15.64
CA ASP A 141 -10.83 22.43 16.83
C ASP A 141 -11.29 20.97 16.85
N TYR A 142 -11.26 20.30 15.70
CA TYR A 142 -11.43 18.84 15.63
C TYR A 142 -10.11 18.12 15.83
N ILE A 143 -10.15 17.05 16.63
CA ILE A 143 -9.14 15.99 16.60
C ILE A 143 -9.54 14.98 15.54
N TYR A 144 -8.58 14.41 14.81
CA TYR A 144 -8.88 13.49 13.72
C TYR A 144 -7.81 12.41 13.53
N GLN A 145 -8.25 11.27 13.01
CA GLN A 145 -7.39 10.14 12.68
C GLN A 145 -7.71 9.66 11.27
N GLU A 146 -6.67 9.27 10.54
CA GLU A 146 -6.75 8.81 9.16
C GLU A 146 -6.24 7.38 9.03
N TRP A 147 -6.88 6.61 8.15
CA TRP A 147 -6.41 5.28 7.79
C TRP A 147 -6.47 5.02 6.30
N LEU A 148 -5.63 4.10 5.84
CA LEU A 148 -5.77 3.41 4.58
C LEU A 148 -5.95 1.92 4.88
N LEU A 149 -7.20 1.45 4.84
CA LEU A 149 -7.56 0.10 5.25
C LEU A 149 -8.00 -0.74 4.05
N ASN A 150 -7.82 -2.04 4.15
CA ASN A 150 -8.17 -3.02 3.14
C ASN A 150 -8.93 -4.19 3.79
N PRO A 151 -10.06 -4.66 3.23
CA PRO A 151 -10.85 -5.75 3.83
C PRO A 151 -10.05 -7.02 4.15
N VAL A 152 -8.99 -7.29 3.39
CA VAL A 152 -8.05 -8.40 3.67
C VAL A 152 -7.39 -8.33 5.06
N GLN A 153 -7.28 -7.14 5.65
CA GLN A 153 -6.76 -6.95 7.01
C GLN A 153 -7.74 -7.43 8.08
N PHE A 154 -9.02 -7.60 7.70
CA PHE A 154 -10.11 -8.07 8.54
C PHE A 154 -10.57 -9.48 8.15
N GLY A 155 -9.73 -10.21 7.40
CA GLY A 155 -10.02 -11.57 6.96
C GLY A 155 -10.95 -11.69 5.76
N ILE A 156 -11.46 -10.59 5.18
CA ILE A 156 -12.32 -10.67 3.98
C ILE A 156 -11.45 -10.77 2.71
N PRO A 157 -11.63 -11.78 1.86
CA PRO A 157 -10.76 -12.05 0.72
C PRO A 157 -11.08 -11.14 -0.49
N ASN A 158 -11.11 -9.83 -0.28
CA ASN A 158 -11.30 -8.83 -1.34
C ASN A 158 -10.33 -7.65 -1.18
N ASP A 159 -9.53 -7.40 -2.22
CA ASP A 159 -8.59 -6.29 -2.27
C ASP A 159 -9.33 -4.98 -2.61
N ARG A 160 -9.66 -4.19 -1.59
CA ARG A 160 -10.40 -2.92 -1.73
C ARG A 160 -9.81 -1.85 -0.80
N PRO A 161 -8.60 -1.34 -1.08
CA PRO A 161 -7.99 -0.32 -0.24
C PRO A 161 -8.81 0.98 -0.30
N ARG A 162 -9.14 1.53 0.87
CA ARG A 162 -9.91 2.76 1.04
C ARG A 162 -9.31 3.63 2.13
N TYR A 163 -9.40 4.94 1.91
CA TYR A 163 -9.09 5.97 2.88
C TYR A 163 -10.28 6.12 3.82
N TYR A 164 -9.99 6.25 5.11
CA TYR A 164 -10.96 6.51 6.15
C TYR A 164 -10.47 7.67 7.01
N LEU A 165 -11.39 8.53 7.44
CA LEU A 165 -11.14 9.54 8.46
C LEU A 165 -12.27 9.54 9.48
N THR A 166 -11.92 9.57 10.75
CA THR A 166 -12.82 10.02 11.82
C THR A 166 -12.29 11.31 12.42
N ALA A 167 -13.19 12.25 12.64
CA ALA A 167 -12.93 13.46 13.37
C ALA A 167 -13.97 13.65 14.47
N ARG A 168 -13.53 14.25 15.56
CA ARG A 168 -14.36 14.58 16.72
C ARG A 168 -14.04 15.99 17.19
N LYS A 169 -15.07 16.75 17.52
CA LYS A 169 -14.90 18.10 18.08
C LYS A 169 -14.33 18.02 19.49
N GLN A 170 -13.29 18.78 19.78
CA GLN A 170 -12.69 18.84 21.12
C GLN A 170 -13.60 19.62 22.06
N ASP A 171 -13.95 19.03 23.20
CA ASP A 171 -14.56 19.76 24.31
C ASP A 171 -13.44 20.21 25.26
N ARG A 172 -13.09 21.50 25.21
CA ARG A 172 -12.05 22.09 26.06
C ARG A 172 -12.44 22.17 27.54
N THR A 173 -13.67 21.83 27.91
CA THR A 173 -14.17 22.00 29.29
C THR A 173 -14.09 20.73 30.16
N THR A 174 -13.86 19.54 29.59
CA THR A 174 -14.09 18.26 30.32
C THR A 174 -12.92 17.28 30.38
N LEU A 175 -11.78 17.51 29.72
CA LEU A 175 -10.67 16.56 29.73
C LEU A 175 -9.32 17.24 30.07
N PRO A 176 -8.62 16.79 31.14
CA PRO A 176 -7.22 17.13 31.33
C PRO A 176 -6.38 16.50 30.22
N ASP A 177 -5.38 17.24 29.72
CA ASP A 177 -4.45 16.84 28.64
C ASP A 177 -3.80 15.46 28.85
N SER A 178 -3.75 14.96 30.09
CA SER A 178 -3.18 13.67 30.47
C SER A 178 -4.01 12.44 30.06
N LEU A 179 -5.29 12.60 29.70
CA LEU A 179 -6.17 11.50 29.25
C LEU A 179 -6.38 11.48 27.73
N LEU A 180 -5.94 12.51 27.01
CA LEU A 180 -5.77 12.46 25.57
C LEU A 180 -4.57 11.54 25.33
N GLN A 181 -4.78 10.27 24.97
CA GLN A 181 -3.66 9.46 24.51
C GLN A 181 -2.99 10.20 23.34
N PRO A 182 -1.73 10.64 23.44
CA PRO A 182 -1.11 11.52 22.44
C PRO A 182 -0.99 10.90 21.04
N ASN A 183 -1.26 9.59 20.92
CA ASN A 183 -0.94 8.80 19.73
C ASN A 183 -2.15 8.39 18.87
N LEU A 184 -3.40 8.65 19.29
CA LEU A 184 -4.59 8.07 18.64
C LEU A 184 -5.37 9.01 17.70
N PHE A 185 -5.17 10.33 17.76
CA PHE A 185 -5.94 11.31 16.97
C PHE A 185 -5.12 12.51 16.48
N TYR A 186 -3.82 12.32 16.26
CA TYR A 186 -2.95 13.38 15.71
C TYR A 186 -2.41 12.99 14.33
N GLY A 187 -3.21 13.24 13.29
CA GLY A 187 -2.76 13.58 11.93
C GLY A 187 -1.90 12.56 11.18
N ARG A 188 -1.73 11.34 11.70
CA ARG A 188 -0.90 10.31 11.07
C ARG A 188 -1.77 9.31 10.34
N LEU A 189 -1.61 9.24 9.02
CA LEU A 189 -2.23 8.19 8.21
C LEU A 189 -1.70 6.81 8.62
N SER A 190 -2.56 5.97 9.21
CA SER A 190 -2.23 4.58 9.52
C SER A 190 -2.61 3.65 8.37
N ARG A 191 -1.72 2.74 7.97
CA ARG A 191 -2.00 1.73 6.93
C ARG A 191 -2.35 0.36 7.51
N SER A 192 -2.23 0.21 8.83
CA SER A 192 -2.61 -0.98 9.57
C SER A 192 -3.75 -0.65 10.53
N TRP A 193 -4.62 -1.63 10.72
CA TRP A 193 -5.53 -1.58 11.85
C TRP A 193 -4.71 -1.63 13.15
N MET A 194 -5.01 -0.74 14.09
CA MET A 194 -4.18 -0.54 15.30
C MET A 194 -4.42 -1.61 16.38
N PHE A 195 -5.50 -2.38 16.24
CA PHE A 195 -5.86 -3.45 17.16
C PHE A 195 -5.65 -4.79 16.45
N GLU A 196 -5.47 -5.86 17.23
CA GLU A 196 -5.65 -7.20 16.64
C GLU A 196 -7.03 -7.24 16.00
N PRO A 197 -7.12 -7.64 14.72
CA PRO A 197 -8.42 -7.72 14.08
C PRO A 197 -9.30 -8.64 14.96
N PRO A 198 -10.53 -8.24 15.28
CA PRO A 198 -11.44 -9.05 16.10
C PRO A 198 -11.68 -10.45 15.53
N PHE A 199 -11.31 -10.61 14.25
CA PHE A 199 -11.29 -11.83 13.48
C PHE A 199 -9.83 -12.18 13.21
N VAL A 200 -9.34 -13.30 13.74
CA VAL A 200 -8.60 -14.34 12.99
C VAL A 200 -8.21 -15.42 14.00
N VAL A 201 -9.03 -16.47 14.02
CA VAL A 201 -8.53 -17.84 13.99
C VAL A 201 -8.76 -18.31 12.54
N GLY A 202 -7.77 -18.13 11.67
CA GLY A 202 -7.81 -18.54 10.25
C GLY A 202 -8.13 -17.43 9.22
N THR A 203 -7.42 -17.45 8.08
CA THR A 203 -7.71 -16.63 6.88
C THR A 203 -8.91 -17.22 6.14
N LEU A 204 -10.00 -16.44 6.02
CA LEU A 204 -11.17 -16.86 5.22
C LEU A 204 -10.81 -16.92 3.73
N THR A 205 -11.47 -17.83 3.03
CA THR A 205 -11.30 -18.07 1.60
C THR A 205 -12.49 -17.54 0.82
N VAL A 206 -12.31 -17.30 -0.48
CA VAL A 206 -13.39 -16.85 -1.38
C VAL A 206 -14.59 -17.80 -1.32
N GLY A 207 -14.34 -19.11 -1.18
CA GLY A 207 -15.35 -20.16 -1.12
C GLY A 207 -16.40 -19.93 -0.03
N GLU A 208 -16.02 -19.34 1.10
CA GLU A 208 -16.94 -19.07 2.22
C GLU A 208 -17.96 -17.97 1.91
N PHE A 209 -17.69 -17.13 0.90
CA PHE A 209 -18.56 -16.04 0.48
C PHE A 209 -19.47 -16.43 -0.69
N LEU A 210 -19.27 -17.60 -1.29
CA LEU A 210 -20.02 -18.06 -2.47
C LEU A 210 -21.46 -18.46 -2.13
N GLN A 211 -22.36 -18.33 -3.10
CA GLN A 211 -23.70 -18.91 -3.01
C GLN A 211 -23.66 -20.38 -3.46
N ASN A 212 -24.57 -21.21 -2.94
CA ASN A 212 -24.69 -22.61 -3.34
C ASN A 212 -24.88 -22.74 -4.87
N ASP A 213 -24.29 -23.77 -5.46
CA ASP A 213 -24.17 -23.98 -6.92
C ASP A 213 -25.50 -23.93 -7.71
N ILE A 214 -26.64 -24.12 -7.04
CA ILE A 214 -27.98 -24.14 -7.65
C ILE A 214 -28.33 -22.79 -8.32
N LEU A 215 -27.84 -21.66 -7.81
CA LEU A 215 -28.07 -20.32 -8.41
C LEU A 215 -27.00 -19.94 -9.44
N CYS A 216 -25.88 -20.66 -9.49
CA CYS A 216 -24.68 -20.28 -10.26
C CYS A 216 -24.74 -20.62 -11.76
N ASN A 217 -25.74 -21.40 -12.17
CA ASN A 217 -25.96 -21.78 -13.58
C ASN A 217 -26.85 -20.78 -14.35
N ASP A 218 -27.30 -19.71 -13.70
CA ASP A 218 -28.09 -18.67 -14.37
C ASP A 218 -27.29 -18.04 -15.53
N PRO A 219 -27.86 -17.99 -16.75
CA PRO A 219 -27.24 -17.33 -17.90
C PRO A 219 -26.75 -15.90 -17.64
N VAL A 220 -27.36 -15.17 -16.72
CA VAL A 220 -26.98 -13.79 -16.34
C VAL A 220 -25.56 -13.71 -15.77
N PHE A 221 -25.07 -14.77 -15.13
CA PHE A 221 -23.73 -14.81 -14.54
C PHE A 221 -22.67 -15.40 -15.49
N LYS A 222 -23.05 -15.84 -16.69
CA LYS A 222 -22.08 -16.25 -17.70
C LYS A 222 -21.28 -15.05 -18.20
N ILE A 223 -20.03 -15.29 -18.59
CA ILE A 223 -19.19 -14.24 -19.16
C ILE A 223 -19.79 -13.84 -20.53
N PRO A 224 -20.17 -12.56 -20.73
CA PRO A 224 -20.76 -12.13 -21.99
C PRO A 224 -19.79 -12.30 -23.16
N GLU A 225 -20.31 -12.76 -24.31
CA GLU A 225 -19.55 -12.99 -25.55
C GLU A 225 -18.71 -11.79 -25.98
N ARG A 226 -19.23 -10.57 -25.80
CA ARG A 226 -18.48 -9.34 -26.10
C ARG A 226 -17.21 -9.17 -25.26
N LEU A 227 -17.20 -9.67 -24.02
CA LEU A 227 -16.00 -9.65 -23.16
C LEU A 227 -14.97 -10.68 -23.63
N LEU A 228 -15.43 -11.84 -24.11
CA LEU A 228 -14.57 -12.87 -24.70
C LEU A 228 -13.91 -12.36 -25.98
N ARG A 229 -14.69 -11.79 -26.91
CA ARG A 229 -14.16 -11.21 -28.15
C ARG A 229 -13.18 -10.06 -27.93
N SER A 230 -13.39 -9.28 -26.87
CA SER A 230 -12.50 -8.17 -26.53
C SER A 230 -11.15 -8.62 -25.93
N ARG A 231 -10.98 -9.92 -25.64
CA ARG A 231 -9.84 -10.45 -24.89
C ARG A 231 -9.20 -11.62 -25.64
N GLY A 232 -7.89 -11.52 -25.88
CA GLY A 232 -7.09 -12.64 -26.39
C GLY A 232 -6.86 -13.73 -25.33
N SER A 233 -6.67 -13.34 -24.07
CA SER A 233 -6.40 -14.25 -22.94
C SER A 233 -6.96 -13.69 -21.61
N PHE A 234 -7.02 -14.53 -20.58
CA PHE A 234 -7.28 -14.11 -19.21
C PHE A 234 -5.97 -13.94 -18.43
N ASP A 235 -5.86 -12.84 -17.67
CA ASP A 235 -4.79 -12.69 -16.67
C ASP A 235 -5.12 -13.59 -15.46
N PRO A 236 -4.20 -14.46 -15.00
CA PRO A 236 -4.42 -15.28 -13.80
C PRO A 236 -4.85 -14.46 -12.58
N LEU A 237 -4.39 -13.20 -12.46
CA LEU A 237 -4.72 -12.30 -11.34
C LEU A 237 -6.19 -11.87 -11.32
N VAL A 238 -6.92 -12.03 -12.43
CA VAL A 238 -8.36 -11.73 -12.48
C VAL A 238 -9.23 -12.96 -12.31
N ILE A 239 -8.65 -14.12 -11.99
CA ILE A 239 -9.39 -15.37 -11.74
C ILE A 239 -9.29 -15.72 -10.25
N ALA A 240 -10.44 -15.80 -9.60
CA ALA A 240 -10.59 -16.24 -8.24
C ALA A 240 -10.93 -17.74 -8.21
N LYS A 241 -10.24 -18.51 -7.37
CA LYS A 241 -10.62 -19.87 -7.00
C LYS A 241 -11.27 -19.84 -5.61
N PRO A 242 -12.16 -20.79 -5.27
CA PRO A 242 -12.74 -20.88 -3.92
C PRO A 242 -11.68 -20.94 -2.81
N SER A 243 -10.52 -21.57 -3.08
CA SER A 243 -9.41 -21.67 -2.13
C SER A 243 -8.56 -20.39 -1.98
N HIS A 244 -8.75 -19.39 -2.85
CA HIS A 244 -7.99 -18.15 -2.75
C HIS A 244 -8.40 -17.36 -1.51
N THR A 245 -7.45 -16.63 -0.94
CA THR A 245 -7.66 -15.71 0.19
C THR A 245 -7.72 -14.24 -0.25
N ARG A 246 -7.73 -13.98 -1.57
CA ARG A 246 -7.80 -12.64 -2.16
C ARG A 246 -8.54 -12.67 -3.51
N THR A 247 -9.29 -11.61 -3.78
CA THR A 247 -9.89 -11.29 -5.09
C THR A 247 -9.64 -9.83 -5.44
N SER A 248 -9.72 -9.47 -6.72
CA SER A 248 -9.58 -8.07 -7.15
C SER A 248 -10.81 -7.23 -6.80
N CYS A 249 -10.60 -5.91 -6.68
CA CYS A 249 -11.64 -4.93 -6.37
C CYS A 249 -12.79 -4.96 -7.38
N PHE A 250 -14.03 -5.07 -6.91
CA PHE A 250 -15.22 -4.90 -7.74
C PHE A 250 -15.53 -3.41 -7.94
N THR A 251 -15.66 -2.99 -9.19
CA THR A 251 -15.98 -1.61 -9.57
C THR A 251 -17.37 -1.50 -10.19
N LYS A 252 -17.89 -0.29 -10.34
CA LYS A 252 -19.21 -0.03 -10.96
C LYS A 252 -19.35 -0.55 -12.40
N ALA A 253 -18.23 -0.91 -13.04
CA ALA A 253 -18.18 -1.40 -14.40
C ALA A 253 -18.19 -2.94 -14.49
N TYR A 254 -18.28 -3.65 -13.36
CA TYR A 254 -18.32 -5.10 -13.31
C TYR A 254 -19.47 -5.69 -14.16
N GLY A 255 -19.21 -6.80 -14.85
CA GLY A 255 -20.12 -7.36 -15.87
C GLY A 255 -20.23 -6.55 -17.16
N HIS A 256 -19.74 -5.30 -17.17
CA HIS A 256 -19.85 -4.37 -18.30
C HIS A 256 -18.55 -4.08 -19.05
N HIS A 257 -17.45 -3.82 -18.37
CA HIS A 257 -16.17 -3.55 -19.00
C HIS A 257 -15.20 -4.68 -18.64
N GLY A 258 -14.53 -5.21 -19.66
CA GLY A 258 -13.71 -6.41 -19.51
C GLY A 258 -12.50 -6.19 -18.63
N VAL A 259 -11.81 -5.04 -18.72
CA VAL A 259 -10.52 -4.85 -18.05
C VAL A 259 -10.70 -4.19 -16.69
N ALA A 260 -10.05 -4.76 -15.65
CA ALA A 260 -9.90 -4.20 -14.30
C ALA A 260 -11.19 -3.86 -13.52
N SER A 261 -12.31 -4.54 -13.80
CA SER A 261 -13.59 -4.26 -13.14
C SER A 261 -13.93 -5.19 -11.96
N GLY A 262 -13.19 -6.28 -11.79
CA GLY A 262 -13.35 -7.29 -10.73
C GLY A 262 -12.88 -8.67 -11.20
N ALA A 263 -12.91 -9.67 -10.31
CA ALA A 263 -12.47 -11.03 -10.62
C ALA A 263 -13.59 -11.85 -11.30
N PHE A 264 -13.20 -12.88 -12.05
CA PHE A 264 -14.06 -13.98 -12.49
C PHE A 264 -13.87 -15.17 -11.54
N LEU A 265 -14.91 -15.97 -11.33
CA LEU A 265 -14.83 -17.15 -10.49
C LEU A 265 -14.59 -18.40 -11.35
N GLN A 266 -13.59 -19.19 -10.97
CA GLN A 266 -13.38 -20.55 -11.47
C GLN A 266 -14.20 -21.55 -10.67
N THR A 267 -14.98 -22.39 -11.37
CA THR A 267 -15.87 -23.37 -10.74
C THR A 267 -15.47 -24.83 -11.02
N ARG A 268 -14.66 -25.07 -12.06
CA ARG A 268 -14.18 -26.40 -12.45
C ARG A 268 -12.75 -26.34 -12.99
N GLY A 269 -12.19 -27.50 -13.32
CA GLY A 269 -10.87 -27.60 -13.95
C GLY A 269 -9.74 -27.07 -13.06
N PHE A 270 -9.80 -27.30 -11.75
CA PHE A 270 -8.81 -26.79 -10.80
C PHE A 270 -7.39 -27.36 -11.03
N ASP A 271 -7.31 -28.54 -11.65
CA ASP A 271 -6.05 -29.22 -12.01
C ASP A 271 -5.52 -28.83 -13.40
N GLN A 272 -6.23 -27.97 -14.14
CA GLN A 272 -5.81 -27.53 -15.49
C GLN A 272 -4.62 -26.57 -15.39
N ASP A 273 -3.72 -26.67 -16.38
CA ASP A 273 -2.58 -25.76 -16.53
C ASP A 273 -3.05 -24.33 -16.88
N GLU A 274 -2.29 -23.33 -16.45
CA GLU A 274 -2.56 -21.92 -16.77
C GLU A 274 -2.53 -21.62 -18.28
N SER A 275 -1.94 -22.50 -19.10
CA SER A 275 -1.98 -22.42 -20.57
C SER A 275 -3.41 -22.35 -21.12
N VAL A 276 -4.39 -22.92 -20.42
CA VAL A 276 -5.82 -22.83 -20.77
C VAL A 276 -6.33 -21.38 -20.78
N LEU A 277 -5.68 -20.47 -20.04
CA LEU A 277 -6.02 -19.05 -19.99
C LEU A 277 -5.62 -18.27 -21.25
N LEU A 278 -4.77 -18.86 -22.12
CA LEU A 278 -4.33 -18.24 -23.37
C LEU A 278 -5.45 -18.12 -24.40
N ASN A 279 -6.54 -18.88 -24.26
CA ASN A 279 -7.72 -18.80 -25.10
C ASN A 279 -8.96 -18.56 -24.23
N THR A 280 -9.64 -17.43 -24.42
CA THR A 280 -10.76 -17.02 -23.57
C THR A 280 -11.97 -17.95 -23.65
N HIS A 281 -12.30 -18.47 -24.83
CA HIS A 281 -13.41 -19.41 -24.98
C HIS A 281 -13.07 -20.75 -24.31
N GLU A 282 -11.87 -21.25 -24.55
CA GLU A 282 -11.38 -22.49 -23.94
C GLU A 282 -11.30 -22.36 -22.41
N ALA A 283 -10.89 -21.21 -21.89
CA ALA A 283 -10.86 -20.93 -20.46
C ALA A 283 -12.25 -20.95 -19.83
N VAL A 284 -13.25 -20.30 -20.45
CA VAL A 284 -14.64 -20.34 -19.97
C VAL A 284 -15.14 -21.78 -19.92
N ASP A 285 -14.91 -22.55 -20.98
CA ASP A 285 -15.41 -23.91 -21.08
C ASP A 285 -14.64 -24.87 -20.17
N LYS A 286 -13.32 -24.88 -20.17
CA LYS A 286 -12.55 -25.84 -19.36
C LYS A 286 -12.52 -25.50 -17.86
N LEU A 287 -12.54 -24.21 -17.51
CA LEU A 287 -12.44 -23.76 -16.12
C LEU A 287 -13.82 -23.37 -15.52
N GLY A 288 -14.86 -23.30 -16.35
CA GLY A 288 -16.21 -22.89 -15.91
C GLY A 288 -16.20 -21.48 -15.34
N LEU A 289 -15.55 -20.55 -16.04
CA LEU A 289 -15.45 -19.17 -15.58
C LEU A 289 -16.82 -18.49 -15.60
N ARG A 290 -17.20 -17.88 -14.48
CA ARG A 290 -18.42 -17.08 -14.34
C ARG A 290 -18.16 -15.74 -13.66
N LEU A 291 -19.12 -14.83 -13.77
CA LEU A 291 -19.19 -13.63 -12.95
C LEU A 291 -19.64 -13.99 -11.52
N PHE A 292 -19.20 -13.20 -10.55
CA PHE A 292 -19.74 -13.24 -9.19
C PHE A 292 -21.16 -12.68 -9.17
N THR A 293 -22.03 -13.30 -8.39
CA THR A 293 -23.39 -12.76 -8.18
C THR A 293 -23.32 -11.48 -7.36
N SER A 294 -24.37 -10.68 -7.41
CA SER A 294 -24.45 -9.45 -6.60
C SER A 294 -24.45 -9.75 -5.10
N ILE A 295 -25.01 -10.89 -4.67
CA ILE A 295 -24.98 -11.32 -3.27
C ILE A 295 -23.57 -11.72 -2.84
N GLU A 296 -22.84 -12.46 -3.67
CA GLU A 296 -21.43 -12.84 -3.37
C GLU A 296 -20.54 -11.60 -3.23
N ILE A 297 -20.69 -10.61 -4.11
CA ILE A 297 -19.96 -9.34 -4.04
C ILE A 297 -20.34 -8.57 -2.78
N ALA A 298 -21.63 -8.51 -2.45
CA ALA A 298 -22.10 -7.81 -1.27
C ALA A 298 -21.58 -8.46 0.04
N ARG A 299 -21.51 -9.79 0.11
CA ARG A 299 -20.83 -10.50 1.21
C ARG A 299 -19.32 -10.18 1.27
N LEU A 300 -18.64 -10.14 0.12
CA LEU A 300 -17.24 -9.72 0.02
C LEU A 300 -17.01 -8.24 0.35
N HIS A 301 -18.07 -7.43 0.35
CA HIS A 301 -18.08 -6.06 0.85
C HIS A 301 -18.55 -5.98 2.32
N GLY A 302 -18.76 -7.11 3.00
CA GLY A 302 -19.13 -7.18 4.41
C GLY A 302 -20.58 -6.81 4.72
N PHE A 303 -21.48 -6.72 3.73
CA PHE A 303 -22.89 -6.42 4.00
C PHE A 303 -23.57 -7.53 4.82
N PRO A 304 -24.50 -7.18 5.74
CA PRO A 304 -25.27 -8.12 6.56
C PRO A 304 -26.32 -8.86 5.74
N ILE A 305 -25.95 -9.79 4.86
CA ILE A 305 -26.94 -10.51 4.04
C ILE A 305 -27.55 -11.68 4.80
N ASP A 306 -26.70 -12.39 5.53
CA ASP A 306 -27.03 -13.53 6.36
C ASP A 306 -26.04 -13.56 7.53
N LEU A 307 -26.36 -14.37 8.55
CA LEU A 307 -25.48 -14.59 9.69
C LEU A 307 -24.15 -15.27 9.30
N LYS A 308 -23.91 -15.58 8.02
CA LYS A 308 -22.66 -16.18 7.52
C LYS A 308 -21.62 -15.14 7.10
N ALA A 309 -22.01 -13.88 6.84
CA ALA A 309 -21.04 -12.81 6.70
C ALA A 309 -20.22 -12.68 8.01
N PRO A 310 -18.91 -12.37 7.96
CA PRO A 310 -18.11 -12.20 9.18
C PRO A 310 -18.78 -11.21 10.13
N GLN A 311 -19.27 -11.66 11.27
CA GLN A 311 -19.99 -10.83 12.23
C GLN A 311 -19.05 -10.27 13.28
N SER A 312 -19.08 -8.96 13.50
CA SER A 312 -18.29 -8.33 14.57
C SER A 312 -18.54 -9.08 15.90
N PRO A 313 -17.50 -9.60 16.61
CA PRO A 313 -17.68 -10.42 17.82
C PRO A 313 -18.31 -9.63 18.98
N HIS A 314 -18.51 -8.33 18.79
CA HIS A 314 -19.14 -7.41 19.72
C HIS A 314 -20.64 -7.23 19.45
N ILE A 315 -21.22 -7.92 18.47
CA ILE A 315 -22.66 -7.90 18.21
C ILE A 315 -23.33 -8.82 19.24
N ASN A 316 -23.96 -8.21 20.24
CA ASN A 316 -24.97 -8.91 21.01
C ASN A 316 -26.32 -8.76 20.28
N LEU A 317 -26.71 -9.80 19.54
CA LEU A 317 -27.97 -9.84 18.77
C LEU A 317 -29.23 -9.74 19.63
N SER A 318 -29.11 -9.76 20.97
CA SER A 318 -30.23 -9.89 21.90
C SER A 318 -30.89 -8.55 22.31
N GLY A 319 -30.96 -7.54 21.42
CA GLY A 319 -31.63 -6.28 21.80
C GLY A 319 -31.71 -5.15 20.77
N THR A 320 -30.96 -5.18 19.67
CA THR A 320 -31.01 -4.16 18.61
C THR A 320 -31.61 -4.74 17.33
N HIS A 321 -32.61 -4.06 16.75
CA HIS A 321 -33.11 -4.39 15.41
C HIS A 321 -32.03 -4.03 14.39
N LEU A 322 -31.28 -5.03 13.91
CA LEU A 322 -30.30 -4.86 12.83
C LEU A 322 -30.95 -5.18 11.49
N HIS A 323 -30.73 -4.33 10.48
CA HIS A 323 -31.24 -4.60 9.14
C HIS A 323 -30.36 -5.63 8.43
N LEU A 324 -31.00 -6.52 7.67
CA LEU A 324 -30.31 -7.42 6.74
C LEU A 324 -30.38 -6.85 5.33
N PHE A 325 -29.23 -6.79 4.67
CA PHE A 325 -29.11 -6.27 3.32
C PHE A 325 -29.77 -7.20 2.30
N SER A 326 -30.67 -6.64 1.51
CA SER A 326 -31.24 -7.27 0.33
C SER A 326 -31.49 -6.24 -0.77
N PHE A 327 -31.62 -6.71 -2.01
CA PHE A 327 -31.97 -5.86 -3.14
C PHE A 327 -33.49 -5.80 -3.32
N PRO A 328 -34.04 -4.65 -3.75
CA PRO A 328 -35.39 -4.57 -4.30
C PRO A 328 -35.62 -5.60 -5.42
N LYS A 329 -36.87 -6.03 -5.64
CA LYS A 329 -37.17 -7.04 -6.68
C LYS A 329 -37.02 -6.51 -8.11
N ASP A 330 -37.13 -5.21 -8.28
CA ASP A 330 -37.17 -4.48 -9.55
C ASP A 330 -35.79 -3.99 -10.03
N ILE A 331 -34.75 -4.07 -9.19
CA ILE A 331 -33.39 -3.71 -9.60
C ILE A 331 -32.70 -4.86 -10.32
N SER A 332 -32.32 -4.63 -11.58
CA SER A 332 -31.61 -5.63 -12.39
C SER A 332 -30.21 -5.94 -11.83
N THR A 333 -29.69 -7.15 -12.09
CA THR A 333 -28.33 -7.56 -11.69
C THR A 333 -27.24 -6.57 -12.12
N ARG A 334 -27.38 -5.98 -13.32
CA ARG A 334 -26.50 -4.92 -13.82
C ARG A 334 -26.50 -3.69 -12.91
N GLN A 335 -27.68 -3.24 -12.50
CA GLN A 335 -27.82 -2.11 -11.59
C GLN A 335 -27.29 -2.47 -10.19
N GLN A 336 -27.53 -3.70 -9.72
CA GLN A 336 -26.99 -4.21 -8.45
C GLN A 336 -25.45 -4.16 -8.42
N TRP A 337 -24.76 -4.68 -9.46
CA TRP A 337 -23.31 -4.56 -9.57
C TRP A 337 -22.82 -3.12 -9.61
N ARG A 338 -23.56 -2.23 -10.29
CA ARG A 338 -23.20 -0.81 -10.38
C ARG A 338 -23.23 -0.13 -9.02
N VAL A 339 -24.28 -0.36 -8.23
CA VAL A 339 -24.40 0.25 -6.89
C VAL A 339 -23.40 -0.38 -5.91
N LEU A 340 -23.17 -1.69 -5.96
CA LEU A 340 -22.15 -2.36 -5.15
C LEU A 340 -20.74 -1.89 -5.46
N GLY A 341 -20.40 -1.73 -6.74
CA GLY A 341 -19.08 -1.28 -7.15
C GLY A 341 -18.74 0.13 -6.65
N ASN A 342 -19.75 0.98 -6.47
CA ASN A 342 -19.62 2.31 -5.85
C ASN A 342 -19.71 2.29 -4.31
N SER A 343 -20.23 1.23 -3.72
CA SER A 343 -20.41 1.12 -2.26
C SER A 343 -19.08 0.94 -1.52
N MET A 344 -19.08 1.14 -0.21
CA MET A 344 -17.94 0.84 0.65
C MET A 344 -17.94 -0.62 1.14
N CYS A 345 -16.86 -1.03 1.81
CA CYS A 345 -16.88 -2.23 2.65
C CYS A 345 -17.44 -1.87 4.03
N VAL A 346 -18.35 -2.68 4.58
CA VAL A 346 -19.10 -2.39 5.82
C VAL A 346 -18.30 -2.66 7.11
N ILE A 347 -17.12 -3.29 7.04
CA ILE A 347 -16.21 -3.57 8.20
C ILE A 347 -15.62 -2.29 8.85
N VAL A 348 -16.23 -1.15 8.58
CA VAL A 348 -15.86 0.17 9.11
C VAL A 348 -16.61 0.44 10.42
N ASP A 349 -17.45 -0.51 10.89
CA ASP A 349 -17.99 -0.56 12.27
C ASP A 349 -16.89 -0.27 13.32
N CYS A 350 -15.70 -0.81 13.07
CA CYS A 350 -14.52 -0.64 13.89
C CYS A 350 -14.06 0.83 13.95
N CYS A 351 -14.13 1.59 12.86
CA CYS A 351 -13.81 3.02 12.84
C CYS A 351 -14.84 3.84 13.63
N TYR A 352 -16.13 3.49 13.57
CA TYR A 352 -17.17 4.16 14.37
C TYR A 352 -16.93 4.01 15.87
N ARG A 353 -16.60 2.79 16.32
CA ARG A 353 -16.33 2.53 17.74
C ARG A 353 -15.18 3.38 18.26
N LEU A 354 -14.11 3.57 17.48
CA LEU A 354 -12.99 4.43 17.86
C LEU A 354 -13.38 5.92 17.89
N GLY A 355 -14.12 6.40 16.89
CA GLY A 355 -14.49 7.81 16.81
C GLY A 355 -15.57 8.24 17.83
N LEU A 356 -16.48 7.33 18.20
CA LEU A 356 -17.67 7.63 19.00
C LEU A 356 -17.53 7.28 20.49
N HIS A 357 -16.69 6.31 20.87
CA HIS A 357 -16.36 6.11 22.28
C HIS A 357 -15.26 7.07 22.72
N ASN A 358 -15.49 7.83 23.80
CA ASN A 358 -14.41 8.34 24.64
C ASN A 358 -13.44 7.17 24.87
N CYS A 359 -12.13 7.34 24.63
CA CYS A 359 -11.07 6.35 24.84
C CYS A 359 -11.01 5.84 26.30
N ARG A 360 -12.02 5.12 26.73
CA ARG A 360 -12.03 4.09 27.75
C ARG A 360 -12.28 2.80 27.00
N LEU A 361 -11.37 2.41 26.14
CA LEU A 361 -11.15 1.00 25.83
C LEU A 361 -10.51 0.32 27.06
N ASN A 362 -11.18 0.44 28.22
CA ASN A 362 -11.28 -0.69 29.14
C ASN A 362 -12.39 -1.56 28.53
N ILE A 363 -12.08 -2.26 27.44
CA ILE A 363 -12.86 -3.44 27.12
C ILE A 363 -12.55 -4.40 28.26
N ILE A 364 -13.45 -4.39 29.24
CA ILE A 364 -13.64 -5.50 30.15
C ILE A 364 -13.92 -6.69 29.24
N TRP A 365 -12.85 -7.42 28.96
CA TRP A 365 -12.84 -8.77 28.45
C TRP A 365 -13.55 -9.62 29.53
N GLN A 366 -14.87 -9.74 29.47
CA GLN A 366 -15.58 -10.76 30.26
C GLN A 366 -15.42 -12.09 29.55
N GLY A 367 -14.23 -12.66 29.72
CA GLY A 367 -13.83 -13.97 29.23
C GLY A 367 -12.68 -14.57 30.07
N GLY A 368 -12.65 -14.27 31.37
CA GLY A 368 -11.85 -14.97 32.40
C GLY A 368 -10.32 -14.82 32.33
N PRO A 369 -9.61 -14.95 33.47
CA PRO A 369 -8.17 -15.13 33.45
C PRO A 369 -7.88 -16.50 32.83
N PHE A 370 -7.11 -16.52 31.74
CA PHE A 370 -6.45 -17.75 31.32
C PHE A 370 -5.51 -18.14 32.46
N THR A 371 -5.97 -19.09 33.27
CA THR A 371 -5.14 -19.80 34.22
C THR A 371 -4.04 -20.48 33.42
N SER A 372 -2.80 -20.20 33.83
CA SER A 372 -1.63 -20.94 33.47
C SER A 372 -1.86 -22.43 33.75
N ASN A 373 -2.07 -23.23 32.70
CA ASN A 373 -1.64 -24.62 32.56
C ASN A 373 -2.42 -25.32 31.43
N SER A 374 -1.97 -25.09 30.20
CA SER A 374 -2.02 -26.11 29.17
C SER A 374 -0.92 -25.81 28.15
N SER A 375 0.17 -26.54 28.30
CA SER A 375 1.29 -26.62 27.38
C SER A 375 0.83 -26.95 25.96
N MET A 376 0.90 -25.98 25.03
CA MET A 376 1.22 -26.24 23.64
C MET A 376 2.02 -25.06 23.05
N PRO A 377 3.07 -25.32 22.25
CA PRO A 377 4.06 -24.31 21.92
C PRO A 377 3.66 -23.54 20.65
N TYR A 378 3.09 -22.34 20.79
CA TYR A 378 2.98 -21.38 19.69
C TYR A 378 4.14 -20.39 19.73
N ALA A 379 5.35 -20.92 19.53
CA ALA A 379 6.51 -20.14 19.13
C ALA A 379 6.62 -20.16 17.59
N PHE A 380 5.65 -19.60 16.86
CA PHE A 380 5.75 -19.28 15.42
C PHE A 380 4.57 -18.38 14.98
N LEU A 381 4.47 -17.16 15.51
CA LEU A 381 3.65 -16.10 14.89
C LEU A 381 4.57 -15.20 14.07
N LYS A 382 4.56 -15.41 12.76
CA LYS A 382 5.20 -14.54 11.78
C LYS A 382 4.53 -13.17 11.83
N THR A 383 5.32 -12.16 12.17
CA THR A 383 5.21 -10.75 11.77
C THR A 383 4.37 -10.54 10.51
N SER A 384 3.20 -9.89 10.63
CA SER A 384 2.33 -9.55 9.50
C SER A 384 2.97 -8.42 8.67
N THR A 385 3.67 -8.79 7.62
CA THR A 385 4.24 -7.85 6.64
C THR A 385 3.16 -7.51 5.60
N THR A 386 2.88 -6.22 5.41
CA THR A 386 1.98 -5.74 4.34
C THR A 386 2.50 -6.21 2.97
N PRO A 387 1.69 -6.87 2.12
CA PRO A 387 2.17 -7.36 0.84
C PRO A 387 2.48 -6.21 -0.12
N VAL A 388 3.64 -6.30 -0.79
CA VAL A 388 4.08 -5.33 -1.80
C VAL A 388 3.17 -5.37 -3.02
N ILE A 389 2.55 -4.23 -3.36
CA ILE A 389 1.69 -4.11 -4.54
C ILE A 389 2.59 -3.96 -5.77
N LEU A 390 2.70 -5.02 -6.57
CA LEU A 390 3.43 -5.00 -7.83
C LEU A 390 2.60 -4.26 -8.90
N THR A 391 3.21 -3.27 -9.54
CA THR A 391 2.70 -2.65 -10.76
C THR A 391 3.27 -3.36 -12.00
N ASN A 392 2.84 -2.99 -13.20
CA ASN A 392 3.46 -3.49 -14.43
C ASN A 392 3.49 -2.35 -15.46
N LYS A 393 4.48 -1.47 -15.30
CA LYS A 393 4.72 -0.34 -16.22
C LYS A 393 5.30 -0.88 -17.53
N THR A 394 5.03 -0.19 -18.63
CA THR A 394 5.73 -0.41 -19.91
C THR A 394 7.09 0.26 -19.90
N LEU A 395 8.01 -0.15 -20.79
CA LEU A 395 9.29 0.54 -20.96
C LEU A 395 9.11 2.02 -21.29
N VAL A 396 8.09 2.35 -22.10
CA VAL A 396 7.75 3.73 -22.43
C VAL A 396 7.37 4.52 -21.18
N GLU A 397 6.58 3.96 -20.27
CA GLU A 397 6.20 4.63 -19.02
C GLU A 397 7.39 4.84 -18.08
N ILE A 398 8.33 3.89 -18.02
CA ILE A 398 9.57 4.03 -17.23
C ILE A 398 10.41 5.16 -17.82
N PHE A 399 10.73 5.10 -19.11
CA PHE A 399 11.60 6.07 -19.78
C PHE A 399 10.94 7.42 -20.05
N SER A 400 9.62 7.54 -19.87
CA SER A 400 8.90 8.82 -19.92
C SER A 400 8.71 9.45 -18.54
N HIS A 401 9.14 8.77 -17.47
CA HIS A 401 8.97 9.28 -16.11
C HIS A 401 9.93 10.46 -15.84
N LYS A 402 9.37 11.67 -15.74
CA LYS A 402 10.12 12.94 -15.62
C LYS A 402 11.24 12.90 -14.57
N THR A 403 10.96 12.44 -13.35
CA THR A 403 11.96 12.40 -12.27
C THR A 403 13.15 11.52 -12.63
N LEU A 404 12.92 10.32 -13.17
CA LEU A 404 13.96 9.37 -13.51
C LEU A 404 14.86 9.93 -14.62
N VAL A 405 14.26 10.47 -15.69
CA VAL A 405 14.97 11.05 -16.83
C VAL A 405 15.76 12.29 -16.42
N VAL A 406 15.14 13.24 -15.71
CA VAL A 406 15.81 14.48 -15.29
C VAL A 406 16.99 14.16 -14.39
N THR A 407 16.80 13.27 -13.40
CA THR A 407 17.88 12.89 -12.50
C THR A 407 18.99 12.13 -13.24
N PHE A 408 18.66 11.23 -14.16
CA PHE A 408 19.64 10.54 -14.99
C PHE A 408 20.50 11.51 -15.80
N LEU A 409 19.87 12.45 -16.53
CA LEU A 409 20.58 13.42 -17.36
C LEU A 409 21.42 14.41 -16.52
N ALA A 410 20.82 14.96 -15.46
CA ALA A 410 21.49 15.90 -14.58
C ALA A 410 22.70 15.25 -13.89
N TYR A 411 22.53 14.04 -13.37
CA TYR A 411 23.63 13.33 -12.73
C TYR A 411 24.72 12.99 -13.74
N THR A 412 24.38 12.50 -14.94
CA THR A 412 25.36 12.24 -16.01
C THR A 412 26.23 13.46 -16.31
N ALA A 413 25.62 14.64 -16.44
CA ALA A 413 26.36 15.89 -16.66
C ALA A 413 27.28 16.24 -15.48
N ILE A 414 26.81 16.09 -14.25
CA ILE A 414 27.61 16.32 -13.04
C ILE A 414 28.79 15.34 -12.96
N GLN A 415 28.56 14.05 -13.23
CA GLN A 415 29.60 13.02 -13.23
C GLN A 415 30.72 13.33 -14.24
N LEU A 416 30.35 13.68 -15.47
CA LEU A 416 31.30 14.05 -16.52
C LEU A 416 32.10 15.31 -16.15
N LEU A 417 31.43 16.33 -15.60
CA LEU A 417 32.07 17.56 -15.17
C LEU A 417 33.08 17.29 -14.04
N VAL A 418 32.68 16.55 -13.01
CA VAL A 418 33.58 16.20 -11.89
C VAL A 418 34.74 15.35 -12.38
N TYR A 419 34.48 14.35 -13.22
CA TYR A 419 35.53 13.53 -13.82
C TYR A 419 36.56 14.39 -14.58
N PHE A 420 36.10 15.32 -15.42
CA PHE A 420 36.95 16.24 -16.16
C PHE A 420 37.74 17.19 -15.24
N LEU A 421 37.11 17.79 -14.24
CA LEU A 421 37.78 18.69 -13.30
C LEU A 421 38.82 17.97 -12.44
N CYS A 422 38.50 16.78 -11.94
CA CYS A 422 39.43 15.96 -11.16
C CYS A 422 40.66 15.55 -11.99
N THR A 423 40.44 15.11 -13.22
CA THR A 423 41.52 14.68 -14.12
C THR A 423 42.38 15.84 -14.62
N LYS A 424 41.80 17.02 -14.85
CA LYS A 424 42.51 18.17 -15.40
C LYS A 424 43.19 19.05 -14.35
N PHE A 425 42.52 19.33 -13.23
CA PHE A 425 42.94 20.39 -12.31
C PHE A 425 43.32 19.90 -10.92
N ILE A 426 42.59 18.93 -10.36
CA ILE A 426 42.78 18.55 -8.96
C ILE A 426 43.93 17.55 -8.79
N PHE A 427 44.08 16.59 -9.72
CA PHE A 427 45.11 15.55 -9.60
C PHE A 427 45.91 15.25 -10.88
N PRO A 428 46.41 16.26 -11.61
CA PRO A 428 47.06 16.06 -12.91
C PRO A 428 48.30 15.15 -12.87
N LYS A 429 49.05 15.11 -11.76
CA LYS A 429 50.26 14.29 -11.61
C LYS A 429 50.00 12.85 -11.12
N ASN A 430 48.96 12.64 -10.30
CA ASN A 430 48.64 11.32 -9.71
C ASN A 430 47.74 10.47 -10.60
N PHE A 431 47.02 11.06 -11.56
CA PHE A 431 46.02 10.39 -12.40
C PHE A 431 46.50 10.11 -13.84
N SER A 432 47.81 10.20 -14.11
CA SER A 432 48.39 9.75 -15.39
C SER A 432 48.09 8.27 -15.65
N THR A 433 48.02 7.46 -14.59
CA THR A 433 47.68 6.03 -14.66
C THR A 433 46.16 5.79 -14.74
N ALA A 434 45.74 4.72 -15.39
CA ALA A 434 44.31 4.38 -15.59
C ALA A 434 43.59 4.02 -14.28
N LYS A 435 44.33 3.59 -13.25
CA LYS A 435 43.76 3.03 -12.03
C LYS A 435 43.08 4.06 -11.13
N PRO A 436 43.68 5.20 -10.74
CA PRO A 436 42.97 6.24 -9.96
C PRO A 436 41.78 6.83 -10.71
N ARG A 437 41.90 7.00 -12.04
CA ARG A 437 40.82 7.49 -12.92
C ARG A 437 39.56 6.64 -12.84
N ALA A 438 39.72 5.32 -12.82
CA ALA A 438 38.60 4.38 -12.73
C ALA A 438 37.81 4.48 -11.40
N TRP A 439 38.38 5.06 -10.34
CA TRP A 439 37.72 5.15 -9.03
C TRP A 439 36.95 6.46 -8.80
N ILE A 440 37.06 7.46 -9.68
CA ILE A 440 36.40 8.77 -9.49
C ILE A 440 34.88 8.61 -9.44
N LEU A 441 34.31 7.93 -10.45
CA LEU A 441 32.87 7.74 -10.54
C LEU A 441 32.37 6.87 -9.38
N SER A 442 33.07 5.79 -9.04
CA SER A 442 32.69 4.93 -7.91
C SER A 442 32.73 5.68 -6.58
N ALA A 443 33.72 6.56 -6.34
CA ALA A 443 33.78 7.38 -5.13
C ALA A 443 32.57 8.32 -5.04
N MET A 444 32.24 8.98 -6.15
CA MET A 444 31.15 9.95 -6.18
C MET A 444 29.78 9.28 -6.05
N PHE A 445 29.55 8.16 -6.74
CA PHE A 445 28.34 7.36 -6.60
C PHE A 445 28.21 6.81 -5.17
N ALA A 446 29.27 6.24 -4.61
CA ALA A 446 29.23 5.64 -3.28
C ALA A 446 28.89 6.67 -2.19
N ALA A 447 29.42 7.90 -2.28
CA ALA A 447 29.09 8.98 -1.35
C ALA A 447 27.61 9.36 -1.40
N ILE A 448 27.09 9.62 -2.61
CA ILE A 448 25.70 10.06 -2.81
C ILE A 448 24.72 8.94 -2.48
N SER A 449 25.01 7.72 -2.94
CA SER A 449 24.24 6.51 -2.66
C SER A 449 24.09 6.33 -1.14
N THR A 450 25.19 6.42 -0.39
CA THR A 450 25.17 6.29 1.07
C THR A 450 24.21 7.31 1.71
N VAL A 451 24.33 8.59 1.36
CA VAL A 451 23.51 9.67 1.94
C VAL A 451 22.01 9.47 1.66
N LEU A 452 21.66 9.15 0.42
CA LEU A 452 20.25 8.92 0.04
C LEU A 452 19.65 7.67 0.70
N SER A 453 20.50 6.71 1.07
CA SER A 453 20.09 5.39 1.57
C SER A 453 19.98 5.29 3.09
N ILE A 454 20.68 6.16 3.84
CA ILE A 454 20.72 6.10 5.31
C ILE A 454 19.32 6.20 5.92
N GLY A 455 18.51 7.18 5.50
CA GLY A 455 17.15 7.34 6.02
C GLY A 455 16.27 6.11 5.78
N TYR A 456 16.35 5.55 4.58
CA TYR A 456 15.65 4.32 4.18
C TYR A 456 16.09 3.12 5.00
N THR A 457 17.39 3.03 5.28
CA THR A 457 17.98 1.94 6.07
C THR A 457 17.55 2.04 7.53
N ILE A 458 17.53 3.24 8.10
CA ILE A 458 17.06 3.48 9.48
C ILE A 458 15.58 3.11 9.60
N GLU A 459 14.74 3.62 8.69
CA GLU A 459 13.31 3.30 8.66
C GLU A 459 13.09 1.79 8.52
N LEU A 460 13.86 1.12 7.65
CA LEU A 460 13.80 -0.32 7.46
C LEU A 460 14.15 -1.08 8.74
N VAL A 461 15.23 -0.72 9.43
CA VAL A 461 15.64 -1.38 10.67
C VAL A 461 14.64 -1.11 11.80
N GLN A 462 14.09 0.11 11.89
CA GLN A 462 13.11 0.49 12.91
C GLN A 462 11.73 -0.12 12.70
N SER A 463 11.39 -0.48 11.45
CA SER A 463 10.09 -1.05 11.11
C SER A 463 9.88 -2.50 11.58
N ASP A 464 10.88 -3.13 12.23
CA ASP A 464 10.85 -4.51 12.71
C ASP A 464 10.27 -5.50 11.69
N LEU A 465 10.86 -5.49 10.49
CA LEU A 465 10.45 -6.30 9.33
C LEU A 465 9.10 -5.92 8.72
N ASN A 466 8.45 -4.84 9.15
CA ASN A 466 7.21 -4.30 8.58
C ASN A 466 7.49 -3.09 7.65
N TYR A 467 8.52 -3.22 6.81
CA TYR A 467 8.98 -2.17 5.92
C TYR A 467 8.10 -2.07 4.66
N ASN A 468 7.43 -0.94 4.46
CA ASN A 468 6.60 -0.74 3.28
C ASN A 468 7.42 -0.30 2.06
N ILE A 469 7.45 -1.14 1.03
CA ILE A 469 8.13 -0.85 -0.24
C ILE A 469 7.16 -0.07 -1.14
N TYR A 470 7.16 1.26 -1.02
CA TYR A 470 6.44 2.15 -1.94
C TYR A 470 7.38 3.13 -2.63
N GLU A 471 7.15 3.32 -3.93
CA GLU A 471 7.95 4.21 -4.75
C GLU A 471 7.81 5.67 -4.28
N THR A 472 8.91 6.23 -3.80
CA THR A 472 9.02 7.63 -3.34
C THR A 472 9.79 8.49 -4.32
N PHE A 473 9.72 9.81 -4.15
CA PHE A 473 10.58 10.74 -4.88
C PHE A 473 12.08 10.39 -4.72
N VAL A 474 12.53 10.09 -3.50
CA VAL A 474 13.94 9.76 -3.21
C VAL A 474 14.37 8.46 -3.88
N SER A 475 13.54 7.42 -3.86
CA SER A 475 13.85 6.15 -4.53
C SER A 475 13.96 6.29 -6.05
N LYS A 476 13.14 7.16 -6.67
CA LYS A 476 13.22 7.48 -8.11
C LYS A 476 14.48 8.26 -8.46
N VAL A 477 14.85 9.22 -7.61
CA VAL A 477 16.11 9.96 -7.74
C VAL A 477 17.29 8.99 -7.65
N TYR A 478 17.27 8.08 -6.67
CA TYR A 478 18.28 7.03 -6.51
C TYR A 478 18.40 6.17 -7.77
N GLY A 479 17.28 5.68 -8.32
CA GLY A 479 17.27 4.86 -9.53
C GLY A 479 17.88 5.56 -10.75
N GLY A 480 17.61 6.86 -10.92
CA GLY A 480 18.19 7.67 -11.99
C GLY A 480 19.70 7.87 -11.82
N ILE A 481 20.15 8.15 -10.60
CA ILE A 481 21.58 8.28 -10.24
C ILE A 481 22.31 6.96 -10.48
N PHE A 482 21.76 5.85 -10.00
CA PHE A 482 22.40 4.54 -10.10
C PHE A 482 22.51 4.08 -11.57
N SER A 483 21.44 4.22 -12.35
CA SER A 483 21.46 3.88 -13.78
C SER A 483 22.46 4.74 -14.56
N SER A 484 22.55 6.03 -14.22
CA SER A 484 23.54 6.95 -14.81
C SER A 484 24.98 6.52 -14.49
N PHE A 485 25.27 6.17 -13.23
CA PHE A 485 26.58 5.64 -12.84
C PHE A 485 26.94 4.37 -13.61
N LEU A 486 26.04 3.38 -13.66
CA LEU A 486 26.31 2.10 -14.31
C LEU A 486 26.65 2.25 -15.80
N ILE A 487 25.88 3.08 -16.52
CA ILE A 487 26.10 3.32 -17.95
C ILE A 487 27.38 4.12 -18.17
N LEU A 488 27.60 5.16 -17.37
CA LEU A 488 28.74 6.05 -17.56
C LEU A 488 30.07 5.39 -17.21
N ASP A 489 30.11 4.54 -16.17
CA ASP A 489 31.33 3.81 -15.81
C ASP A 489 31.77 2.81 -16.89
N LEU A 490 30.81 2.14 -17.54
CA LEU A 490 31.11 1.31 -18.72
C LEU A 490 31.60 2.16 -19.90
N ALA A 491 30.94 3.29 -20.18
CA ALA A 491 31.30 4.16 -21.29
C ALA A 491 32.72 4.75 -21.12
N LEU A 492 32.99 5.40 -19.98
CA LEU A 492 34.34 5.89 -19.67
C LEU A 492 35.34 4.75 -19.50
N GLY A 493 34.89 3.61 -19.01
CA GLY A 493 35.64 2.37 -18.95
C GLY A 493 36.27 2.00 -20.29
N VAL A 494 35.50 2.05 -21.38
CA VAL A 494 36.00 1.76 -22.73
C VAL A 494 37.01 2.82 -23.20
N PHE A 495 36.71 4.10 -22.99
CA PHE A 495 37.49 5.18 -23.61
C PHE A 495 38.69 5.67 -22.77
N ALA A 496 38.60 5.62 -21.45
CA ALA A 496 39.54 6.29 -20.55
C ALA A 496 40.34 5.34 -19.66
N TYR A 497 39.82 4.15 -19.34
CA TYR A 497 40.50 3.16 -18.49
C TYR A 497 40.15 1.69 -18.84
N PRO A 498 40.35 1.25 -20.10
CA PRO A 498 39.90 -0.07 -20.58
C PRO A 498 40.55 -1.25 -19.84
N SER A 499 41.78 -1.08 -19.32
CA SER A 499 42.46 -2.11 -18.54
C SER A 499 41.87 -2.35 -17.15
N GLN A 500 40.95 -1.49 -16.68
CA GLN A 500 40.36 -1.58 -15.34
C GLN A 500 38.96 -2.21 -15.35
N ILE A 501 38.27 -2.26 -16.50
CA ILE A 501 36.94 -2.89 -16.61
C ILE A 501 37.13 -4.39 -16.86
N GLN A 502 36.92 -5.19 -15.80
CA GLN A 502 36.96 -6.64 -15.92
C GLN A 502 35.60 -7.18 -16.40
N LEU A 503 35.61 -8.33 -17.09
CA LEU A 503 34.38 -8.97 -17.58
C LEU A 503 33.38 -9.25 -16.45
N GLY A 504 33.86 -9.79 -15.33
CA GLY A 504 33.01 -10.16 -14.19
C GLY A 504 32.51 -8.98 -13.36
N THR A 505 33.41 -8.10 -12.91
CA THR A 505 33.08 -7.01 -11.98
C THR A 505 32.66 -5.70 -12.67
N GLY A 506 32.96 -5.57 -13.97
CA GLY A 506 32.52 -4.45 -14.81
C GLY A 506 31.30 -4.87 -15.63
N TRP A 507 31.51 -5.42 -16.82
CA TRP A 507 30.47 -5.69 -17.80
C TRP A 507 29.27 -6.50 -17.27
N ILE A 508 29.51 -7.73 -16.81
CA ILE A 508 28.43 -8.62 -16.37
C ILE A 508 27.65 -8.00 -15.19
N HIS A 509 28.38 -7.51 -14.19
CA HIS A 509 27.80 -6.91 -13.00
C HIS A 509 26.93 -5.68 -13.29
N HIS A 510 27.42 -4.75 -14.11
CA HIS A 510 26.73 -3.52 -14.43
C HIS A 510 25.50 -3.76 -15.30
N THR A 511 25.62 -4.68 -16.28
CA THR A 511 24.48 -5.08 -17.12
C THR A 511 23.39 -5.75 -16.31
N ILE A 512 23.75 -6.66 -15.39
CA ILE A 512 22.77 -7.31 -14.49
C ILE A 512 22.04 -6.25 -13.65
N TYR A 513 22.75 -5.33 -13.03
CA TYR A 513 22.10 -4.29 -12.22
C TYR A 513 21.22 -3.34 -13.03
N LEU A 514 21.58 -3.04 -14.28
CA LEU A 514 20.73 -2.22 -15.15
C LEU A 514 19.42 -2.96 -15.48
N LEU A 515 19.49 -4.25 -15.79
CA LEU A 515 18.31 -5.08 -16.04
C LEU A 515 17.44 -5.22 -14.77
N LEU A 516 18.07 -5.37 -13.61
CA LEU A 516 17.37 -5.40 -12.31
C LEU A 516 16.63 -4.10 -12.02
N MET A 517 17.28 -2.96 -12.24
CA MET A 517 16.65 -1.65 -12.07
C MET A 517 15.43 -1.49 -12.97
N ILE A 518 15.55 -1.86 -14.25
CA ILE A 518 14.43 -1.82 -15.20
C ILE A 518 13.28 -2.71 -14.70
N GLU A 519 13.56 -3.95 -14.28
CA GLU A 519 12.52 -4.85 -13.77
C GLU A 519 11.88 -4.33 -12.48
N PHE A 520 12.66 -3.75 -11.57
CA PHE A 520 12.14 -3.22 -10.32
C PHE A 520 11.27 -1.97 -10.55
N ASP A 521 11.68 -1.07 -11.44
CA ASP A 521 10.87 0.10 -11.81
C ASP A 521 9.61 -0.31 -12.58
N ARG A 522 9.71 -1.32 -13.46
CA ARG A 522 8.58 -1.94 -14.15
C ARG A 522 7.53 -2.44 -13.16
N ARG A 523 8.00 -3.03 -12.07
CA ARG A 523 7.16 -3.61 -11.02
C ARG A 523 6.76 -2.62 -9.93
N GLY A 524 7.27 -1.38 -9.97
CA GLY A 524 6.99 -0.36 -8.95
C GLY A 524 7.63 -0.68 -7.59
N ILE A 525 8.68 -1.52 -7.59
CA ILE A 525 9.47 -1.92 -6.42
C ILE A 525 10.88 -1.32 -6.45
N GLY A 526 11.10 -0.26 -7.24
CA GLY A 526 12.35 0.52 -7.27
C GLY A 526 12.96 0.86 -5.89
N PRO A 527 12.17 1.15 -4.83
CA PRO A 527 12.71 1.34 -3.48
C PRO A 527 13.51 0.17 -2.91
N VAL A 528 13.36 -1.07 -3.42
CA VAL A 528 14.18 -2.21 -2.99
C VAL A 528 15.68 -1.96 -3.19
N MET A 529 16.07 -1.09 -4.12
CA MET A 529 17.49 -0.78 -4.32
C MET A 529 17.98 0.35 -3.43
N THR A 530 17.10 1.15 -2.84
CA THR A 530 17.51 2.33 -2.07
C THR A 530 18.16 1.95 -0.73
N PRO A 531 17.60 1.09 0.14
CA PRO A 531 18.31 0.65 1.35
C PRO A 531 19.64 -0.05 1.06
N ALA A 532 19.77 -0.70 -0.09
CA ALA A 532 21.01 -1.37 -0.49
C ALA A 532 22.20 -0.40 -0.65
N GLY A 533 21.95 0.89 -0.87
CA GLY A 533 23.00 1.88 -1.11
C GLY A 533 23.94 2.13 0.08
N VAL A 534 23.59 1.76 1.32
CA VAL A 534 24.54 1.79 2.45
C VAL A 534 25.66 0.75 2.30
N MET A 535 25.47 -0.26 1.44
CA MET A 535 26.51 -1.23 1.08
C MET A 535 27.63 -0.61 0.24
N GLU A 536 27.52 0.66 -0.16
CA GLU A 536 28.58 1.39 -0.86
C GLU A 536 29.59 2.06 0.08
N ILE A 537 29.36 2.09 1.39
CA ILE A 537 30.32 2.66 2.37
C ILE A 537 31.74 2.04 2.22
N PRO A 538 31.91 0.71 2.08
CA PRO A 538 33.23 0.12 1.86
C PRO A 538 33.82 0.48 0.49
N THR A 539 32.98 0.63 -0.54
CA THR A 539 33.41 1.11 -1.87
C THR A 539 33.97 2.51 -1.78
N LEU A 540 33.31 3.42 -1.04
CA LEU A 540 33.77 4.79 -0.85
C LEU A 540 35.17 4.81 -0.24
N LEU A 541 35.39 4.05 0.84
CA LEU A 541 36.70 3.94 1.50
C LEU A 541 37.77 3.36 0.58
N LEU A 542 37.41 2.33 -0.20
CA LEU A 542 38.32 1.71 -1.16
C LEU A 542 38.67 2.65 -2.32
N ALA A 543 37.68 3.37 -2.84
CA ALA A 543 37.82 4.31 -3.94
C ALA A 543 38.73 5.48 -3.53
N MET A 544 38.45 6.10 -2.38
CA MET A 544 39.29 7.18 -1.85
C MET A 544 40.74 6.73 -1.64
N GLY A 545 40.97 5.53 -1.12
CA GLY A 545 42.32 4.99 -0.91
C GLY A 545 43.09 4.65 -2.20
N ASN A 546 42.40 4.37 -3.30
CA ASN A 546 43.02 4.19 -4.63
C ASN A 546 43.25 5.52 -5.35
N ILE A 547 42.43 6.53 -5.07
CA ILE A 547 42.61 7.91 -5.55
C ILE A 547 43.80 8.57 -4.84
N ASP A 548 43.85 8.50 -3.51
CA ASP A 548 44.93 9.04 -2.69
C ASP A 548 45.18 8.11 -1.50
N LYS A 549 46.43 7.65 -1.38
CA LYS A 549 46.86 6.72 -0.34
C LYS A 549 46.66 7.26 1.08
N ARG A 550 46.56 8.58 1.27
CA ARG A 550 46.32 9.20 2.59
C ARG A 550 44.97 8.82 3.19
N PHE A 551 43.96 8.53 2.36
CA PHE A 551 42.63 8.12 2.81
C PHE A 551 42.49 6.60 2.98
N LYS A 552 43.57 5.85 2.73
CA LYS A 552 43.52 4.39 2.79
C LYS A 552 43.40 3.91 4.24
N THR A 553 42.29 3.26 4.56
CA THR A 553 42.04 2.64 5.87
C THR A 553 41.70 1.17 5.73
N GLU A 554 42.62 0.27 6.13
CA GLU A 554 42.39 -1.17 6.04
C GLU A 554 41.37 -1.65 7.09
N LEU A 555 41.45 -1.12 8.33
CA LEU A 555 40.51 -1.45 9.41
C LEU A 555 39.12 -0.87 9.15
N GLY A 556 39.03 0.39 8.73
CA GLY A 556 37.75 1.04 8.41
C GLY A 556 37.04 0.35 7.25
N PHE A 557 37.79 -0.03 6.21
CA PHE A 557 37.26 -0.86 5.13
C PHE A 557 36.73 -2.20 5.67
N GLY A 558 37.51 -2.92 6.48
CA GLY A 558 37.09 -4.22 7.03
C GLY A 558 35.82 -4.16 7.89
N ILE A 559 35.73 -3.19 8.80
CA ILE A 559 34.58 -3.01 9.70
C ILE A 559 33.33 -2.66 8.89
N THR A 560 33.41 -1.65 8.03
CA THR A 560 32.26 -1.23 7.21
C THR A 560 31.82 -2.32 6.25
N TYR A 561 32.75 -3.11 5.70
CA TYR A 561 32.44 -4.26 4.85
C TYR A 561 31.68 -5.34 5.60
N LEU A 562 32.14 -5.71 6.80
CA LEU A 562 31.45 -6.67 7.65
C LEU A 562 30.03 -6.20 7.99
N LEU A 563 29.90 -4.95 8.46
CA LEU A 563 28.62 -4.41 8.90
C LEU A 563 27.62 -4.30 7.74
N THR A 564 28.03 -3.77 6.59
CA THR A 564 27.10 -3.44 5.50
C THR A 564 26.95 -4.56 4.47
N ARG A 565 28.04 -5.18 4.01
CA ARG A 565 28.02 -6.16 2.92
C ARG A 565 27.86 -7.62 3.38
N ILE A 566 28.05 -7.90 4.67
CA ILE A 566 27.82 -9.22 5.26
C ILE A 566 26.59 -9.18 6.18
N LEU A 567 26.65 -8.49 7.31
CA LEU A 567 25.59 -8.55 8.33
C LEU A 567 24.29 -7.89 7.83
N PHE A 568 24.36 -6.64 7.39
CA PHE A 568 23.19 -5.94 6.85
C PHE A 568 22.67 -6.61 5.58
N HIS A 569 23.52 -7.05 4.66
CA HIS A 569 23.07 -7.75 3.45
C HIS A 569 22.30 -9.04 3.78
N ALA A 570 22.81 -9.87 4.71
CA ALA A 570 22.11 -11.08 5.16
C ALA A 570 20.75 -10.74 5.80
N TYR A 571 20.74 -9.74 6.70
CA TYR A 571 19.51 -9.24 7.30
C TYR A 571 18.52 -8.74 6.24
N TYR A 572 19.00 -7.99 5.26
CA TYR A 572 18.20 -7.39 4.21
C TYR A 572 17.58 -8.44 3.28
N VAL A 573 18.31 -9.51 2.93
CA VAL A 573 17.73 -10.62 2.17
C VAL A 573 16.66 -11.36 2.96
N VAL A 574 16.87 -11.61 4.27
CA VAL A 574 15.86 -12.23 5.14
C VAL A 574 14.61 -11.35 5.22
N MET A 575 14.79 -10.03 5.28
CA MET A 575 13.73 -9.03 5.23
C MET A 575 12.92 -9.17 3.94
N LEU A 576 13.60 -9.11 2.78
CA LEU A 576 12.98 -9.23 1.47
C LEU A 576 12.29 -10.58 1.26
N TYR A 577 12.84 -11.66 1.80
CA TYR A 577 12.19 -12.98 1.80
C TYR A 577 10.83 -12.98 2.51
N ARG A 578 10.67 -12.16 3.55
CA ARG A 578 9.42 -12.04 4.31
C ARG A 578 8.40 -11.08 3.69
N ILE A 579 8.87 -10.07 2.95
CA ILE A 579 8.00 -9.01 2.41
C ILE A 579 7.65 -9.23 0.93
N MET A 580 8.58 -9.78 0.14
CA MET A 580 8.38 -9.90 -1.31
C MET A 580 7.51 -11.12 -1.64
N PRO A 581 6.44 -10.94 -2.45
CA PRO A 581 5.52 -12.03 -2.79
C PRO A 581 6.13 -13.08 -3.73
N THR A 582 7.26 -12.78 -4.37
CA THR A 582 7.87 -13.63 -5.39
C THR A 582 9.31 -13.98 -5.01
N THR A 583 9.67 -15.24 -5.19
CA THR A 583 11.02 -15.76 -4.91
C THR A 583 12.11 -15.08 -5.73
N LEU A 584 11.77 -14.66 -6.95
CA LEU A 584 12.67 -13.96 -7.86
C LEU A 584 13.35 -12.75 -7.21
N TYR A 585 12.61 -11.87 -6.52
CA TYR A 585 13.16 -10.57 -6.13
C TYR A 585 14.17 -10.64 -4.99
N TRP A 586 13.89 -11.43 -3.94
CA TRP A 586 14.87 -11.63 -2.87
C TRP A 586 16.02 -12.54 -3.34
N ALA A 587 15.80 -13.46 -4.28
CA ALA A 587 16.87 -14.28 -4.85
C ALA A 587 17.85 -13.45 -5.69
N LEU A 588 17.34 -12.47 -6.45
CA LEU A 588 18.18 -11.52 -7.19
C LEU A 588 19.01 -10.65 -6.24
N MET A 589 18.44 -10.23 -5.10
CA MET A 589 19.20 -9.51 -4.06
C MET A 589 20.17 -10.42 -3.30
N LEU A 590 19.92 -11.73 -3.21
CA LEU A 590 20.87 -12.68 -2.62
C LEU A 590 22.08 -12.98 -3.53
N MET A 591 21.93 -12.81 -4.85
CA MET A 591 22.97 -13.17 -5.84
C MET A 591 24.36 -12.59 -5.56
N PRO A 592 24.53 -11.32 -5.10
CA PRO A 592 25.86 -10.77 -4.80
C PRO A 592 26.46 -11.27 -3.48
N PHE A 593 25.67 -11.90 -2.60
CA PHE A 593 26.10 -12.28 -1.26
C PHE A 593 27.27 -13.28 -1.25
N PRO A 594 27.30 -14.36 -2.05
CA PRO A 594 28.46 -15.25 -2.14
C PRO A 594 29.75 -14.51 -2.54
N MET A 595 29.65 -13.55 -3.47
CA MET A 595 30.78 -12.71 -3.87
C MET A 595 31.28 -11.88 -2.67
N HIS A 596 30.37 -11.30 -1.87
CA HIS A 596 30.74 -10.54 -0.68
C HIS A 596 31.49 -11.40 0.34
N VAL A 597 30.99 -12.61 0.60
CA VAL A 597 31.63 -13.56 1.52
C VAL A 597 33.02 -13.96 1.02
N MET A 598 33.15 -14.24 -0.28
CA MET A 598 34.44 -14.59 -0.88
C MET A 598 35.47 -13.46 -0.76
N TRP A 599 35.07 -12.22 -1.05
CA TRP A 599 35.95 -11.06 -0.94
C TRP A 599 36.34 -10.76 0.50
N PHE A 600 35.39 -10.85 1.44
CA PHE A 600 35.68 -10.66 2.86
C PHE A 600 36.63 -11.73 3.40
N ARG A 601 36.44 -13.00 3.02
CA ARG A 601 37.37 -14.09 3.33
C ARG A 601 38.78 -13.82 2.79
N GLY A 602 38.88 -13.30 1.56
CA GLY A 602 40.15 -12.89 0.95
C GLY A 602 40.84 -11.80 1.76
N TRP A 603 40.09 -10.79 2.21
CA TRP A 603 40.59 -9.74 3.09
C TRP A 603 41.06 -10.29 4.44
N CYS A 604 40.27 -11.15 5.11
CA CYS A 604 40.67 -11.79 6.38
C CYS A 604 41.96 -12.61 6.24
N LYS A 605 42.10 -13.39 5.16
CA LYS A 605 43.33 -14.14 4.86
C LYS A 605 44.54 -13.20 4.71
N ARG A 606 44.35 -12.07 4.02
CA ARG A 606 45.42 -11.06 3.87
C ARG A 606 45.80 -10.44 5.22
N GLN A 607 44.84 -10.07 6.06
CA GLN A 607 45.13 -9.53 7.40
C GLN A 607 45.82 -10.58 8.30
N SER A 608 45.40 -11.84 8.24
CA SER A 608 46.04 -12.94 8.97
C SER A 608 47.49 -13.13 8.55
N ARG A 609 47.79 -13.10 7.24
CA ARG A 609 49.17 -13.15 6.74
C ARG A 609 50.00 -11.96 7.22
N LEU A 610 49.44 -10.74 7.18
CA LEU A 610 50.13 -9.53 7.65
C LEU A 610 50.44 -9.61 9.16
N ALA A 611 49.49 -10.10 9.96
CA ALA A 611 49.68 -10.31 11.39
C ALA A 611 50.72 -11.41 11.70
N GLN A 612 50.75 -12.48 10.89
CA GLN A 612 51.78 -13.53 10.99
C GLN A 612 53.17 -13.02 10.61
N SER A 613 53.29 -12.19 9.57
CA SER A 613 54.56 -11.56 9.17
C SER A 613 55.04 -10.46 10.13
N ALA A 614 54.15 -9.93 10.98
CA ALA A 614 54.47 -8.91 11.97
C ALA A 614 54.92 -9.50 13.33
N LYS A 615 54.82 -10.82 13.53
CA LYS A 615 55.45 -11.48 14.70
C LYS A 615 56.97 -11.42 14.52
N PRO A 616 57.74 -10.89 15.50
CA PRO A 616 59.19 -10.90 15.42
C PRO A 616 59.67 -12.36 15.34
N ASN A 617 60.65 -12.64 14.48
CA ASN A 617 61.46 -13.85 14.57
C ASN A 617 62.13 -13.86 15.96
N HIS A 618 61.50 -14.49 16.95
CA HIS A 618 62.24 -15.08 18.06
C HIS A 618 62.95 -16.32 17.50
N LYS A 619 64.05 -16.09 16.77
CA LYS A 619 65.09 -17.09 16.67
C LYS A 619 65.73 -17.17 18.05
N LEU A 620 65.64 -18.35 18.64
CA LEU A 620 66.53 -18.83 19.69
C LEU A 620 67.97 -18.74 19.15
N GLU A 621 68.81 -17.98 19.85
CA GLU A 621 70.25 -18.22 20.01
C GLU A 621 70.55 -18.21 21.51
#